data_AF-A0A413M8T3-F1
#
_entry.id   AF-A0A413M8T3-F1
#
_cell.length_a   1.000
_cell.length_b   1.000
_cell.length_c   1.000
_cell.angle_alpha   90.00
_cell.angle_beta   90.00
_cell.angle_gamma   90.00
#
_symmetry.space_group_name_H-M   'P 1'
#
loop_
_entity.id
_entity.type
_entity.pdbx_description
1 polymer ?
#
loop_
_entity_poly.entity_id
_entity_poly.type
_entity_poly.pdbx_seq_one_letter_code
_entity_poly.pdbx_strand_id
1 'polypeptide(L)'
;RLDEEYYNFSTYEEKLIYRYLCCKHIRRKELSKIPELHKFHKYHEWYDYIEKKYGNCSIDGLVEFWHFLNQKSRNVKPKYEYWTLCIPVGLTLIVNEIFDLTLKFSDIKINCLSDKIIAFVVYMIVVANFCENCNDDYESLFDQYDDSCFYEDYKAIIDDLIEKKKKASE
;
A
#
# COMPACT_ATOMS: atom_id res chain seq x y z
N ARG A 1 -16.59 -1.36 12.97
CA ARG A 1 -17.18 -0.02 13.21
C ARG A 1 -17.28 0.24 14.71
N LEU A 2 -17.81 -0.71 15.49
CA LEU A 2 -17.76 -0.69 16.97
C LEU A 2 -16.35 -0.52 17.55
N ASP A 3 -15.35 -1.22 17.01
CA ASP A 3 -13.98 -1.17 17.56
C ASP A 3 -13.24 0.15 17.24
N GLU A 4 -13.56 0.79 16.10
CA GLU A 4 -12.93 2.05 15.69
C GLU A 4 -13.42 3.24 16.52
N GLU A 5 -14.72 3.26 16.87
CA GLU A 5 -15.28 4.26 17.80
C GLU A 5 -14.78 4.03 19.23
N TYR A 6 -14.62 2.78 19.67
CA TYR A 6 -14.11 2.43 21.00
C TYR A 6 -12.69 2.97 21.25
N TYR A 7 -11.79 2.85 20.25
CA TYR A 7 -10.42 3.36 20.34
C TYR A 7 -10.23 4.78 19.82
N ASN A 8 -11.33 5.48 19.46
CA ASN A 8 -11.28 6.77 18.77
C ASN A 8 -10.30 6.76 17.58
N PHE A 9 -10.29 5.68 16.81
CA PHE A 9 -9.32 5.39 15.76
C PHE A 9 -10.03 5.26 14.41
N SER A 10 -9.94 6.32 13.60
CA SER A 10 -10.42 6.29 12.22
C SER A 10 -9.30 5.82 11.30
N THR A 11 -9.39 4.57 10.83
CA THR A 11 -8.36 3.97 9.95
C THR A 11 -8.08 4.85 8.73
N TYR A 12 -9.12 5.45 8.12
CA TYR A 12 -8.96 6.30 6.94
C TYR A 12 -8.22 7.60 7.26
N GLU A 13 -8.58 8.29 8.34
CA GLU A 13 -7.98 9.57 8.69
C GLU A 13 -6.52 9.40 9.13
N GLU A 14 -6.24 8.39 9.94
CA GLU A 14 -4.89 8.10 10.43
C GLU A 14 -3.94 7.72 9.28
N LYS A 15 -4.41 6.91 8.33
CA LYS A 15 -3.63 6.59 7.12
C LYS A 15 -3.40 7.80 6.24
N LEU A 16 -4.39 8.69 6.12
CA LEU A 16 -4.27 9.90 5.32
C LEU A 16 -3.25 10.88 5.92
N ILE A 17 -3.22 11.02 7.24
CA ILE A 17 -2.19 11.75 7.99
C ILE A 17 -0.81 11.12 7.74
N TYR A 18 -0.70 9.79 7.85
CA TYR A 18 0.57 9.09 7.64
C TYR A 18 1.08 9.20 6.18
N ARG A 19 0.20 9.06 5.19
CA ARG A 19 0.56 9.29 3.77
C ARG A 19 1.10 10.71 3.56
N TYR A 20 0.53 11.71 4.25
CA TYR A 20 1.01 13.09 4.17
C TYR A 20 2.41 13.23 4.79
N LEU A 21 2.61 12.66 5.98
CA LEU A 21 3.90 12.61 6.66
C LEU A 21 4.99 11.97 5.80
N CYS A 22 4.66 10.89 5.09
CA CYS A 22 5.59 10.18 4.20
C CYS A 22 5.76 10.84 2.82
N CYS A 23 5.23 12.05 2.60
CA CYS A 23 5.27 12.76 1.32
C CYS A 23 4.73 11.94 0.12
N LYS A 24 3.74 11.07 0.37
CA LYS A 24 3.13 10.23 -0.66
C LYS A 24 2.12 11.03 -1.51
N HIS A 25 1.77 10.49 -2.66
CA HIS A 25 0.76 11.12 -3.51
C HIS A 25 -0.60 11.12 -2.80
N ILE A 26 -1.22 12.31 -2.70
CA ILE A 26 -2.55 12.50 -2.13
C ILE A 26 -3.38 13.35 -3.09
N ARG A 27 -4.60 12.92 -3.38
CA ARG A 27 -5.51 13.68 -4.24
C ARG A 27 -5.88 14.99 -3.54
N ARG A 28 -6.03 16.09 -4.29
CA ARG A 28 -6.35 17.42 -3.73
C ARG A 28 -7.58 17.43 -2.81
N LYS A 29 -8.61 16.63 -3.14
CA LYS A 29 -9.84 16.47 -2.34
C LYS A 29 -9.62 15.76 -1.01
N GLU A 30 -8.61 14.91 -0.92
CA GLU A 30 -8.25 14.19 0.30
C GLU A 30 -7.32 15.04 1.15
N LEU A 31 -6.37 15.73 0.52
CA LEU A 31 -5.50 16.70 1.20
C LEU A 31 -6.31 17.77 1.96
N SER A 32 -7.44 18.23 1.40
CA SER A 32 -8.33 19.17 2.08
C SER A 32 -9.07 18.60 3.30
N LYS A 33 -9.09 17.28 3.48
CA LYS A 33 -9.69 16.62 4.65
C LYS A 33 -8.73 16.54 5.83
N ILE A 34 -7.43 16.70 5.60
CA ILE A 34 -6.42 16.69 6.67
C ILE A 34 -6.48 18.03 7.40
N PRO A 35 -6.83 18.08 8.70
CA PRO A 35 -6.77 19.31 9.48
C PRO A 35 -5.35 19.88 9.48
N GLU A 36 -5.19 21.20 9.43
CA GLU A 36 -3.86 21.84 9.40
C GLU A 36 -2.98 21.43 10.59
N LEU A 37 -3.61 21.25 11.76
CA LEU A 37 -2.98 20.73 12.99
C LEU A 37 -2.33 19.34 12.82
N HIS A 38 -2.87 18.51 11.91
CA HIS A 38 -2.42 17.13 11.68
C HIS A 38 -1.55 17.00 10.43
N LYS A 39 -1.11 18.10 9.83
CA LYS A 39 -0.16 18.12 8.71
C LYS A 39 1.26 18.05 9.25
N PHE A 40 1.64 16.89 9.73
CA PHE A 40 2.97 16.64 10.26
C PHE A 40 4.01 16.58 9.15
N HIS A 41 5.14 17.22 9.37
CA HIS A 41 6.29 17.21 8.46
C HIS A 41 7.45 16.38 9.01
N LYS A 42 7.41 16.05 10.30
CA LYS A 42 8.43 15.24 10.97
C LYS A 42 7.79 14.12 11.78
N TYR A 43 8.47 12.98 11.84
CA TYR A 43 7.98 11.81 12.56
C TYR A 43 7.67 12.10 14.03
N HIS A 44 8.49 12.91 14.71
CA HIS A 44 8.24 13.23 16.12
C HIS A 44 6.94 14.00 16.35
N GLU A 45 6.50 14.85 15.40
CA GLU A 45 5.24 15.59 15.53
C GLU A 45 4.05 14.63 15.48
N TRP A 46 4.15 13.60 14.65
CA TRP A 46 3.16 12.52 14.57
C TRP A 46 3.21 11.61 15.80
N TYR A 47 4.41 11.30 16.30
CA TYR A 47 4.61 10.60 17.57
C TYR A 47 3.93 11.35 18.73
N ASP A 48 4.21 12.65 18.88
CA ASP A 48 3.65 13.49 19.95
C ASP A 48 2.11 13.55 19.87
N TYR A 49 1.56 13.56 18.66
CA TYR A 49 0.12 13.48 18.42
C TYR A 49 -0.48 12.17 18.95
N ILE A 50 0.13 11.02 18.63
CA ILE A 50 -0.33 9.70 19.09
C ILE A 50 -0.12 9.56 20.61
N GLU A 51 1.01 10.02 21.14
CA GLU A 51 1.28 10.03 22.58
C GLU A 51 0.27 10.90 23.33
N LYS A 52 -0.09 12.07 22.82
CA LYS A 52 -1.14 12.90 23.41
C LYS A 52 -2.51 12.22 23.36
N LYS A 53 -2.80 11.48 22.30
CA LYS A 53 -4.07 10.79 22.09
C LYS A 53 -4.25 9.59 23.02
N TYR A 54 -3.21 8.78 23.22
CA TYR A 54 -3.28 7.51 23.95
C TYR A 54 -2.48 7.48 25.26
N GLY A 55 -1.69 8.51 25.56
CA GLY A 55 -0.81 8.57 26.73
C GLY A 55 -1.56 8.51 28.07
N ASN A 56 -2.84 8.86 28.10
CA ASN A 56 -3.69 8.75 29.30
C ASN A 56 -4.44 7.41 29.42
N CYS A 57 -4.35 6.53 28.42
CA CYS A 57 -4.97 5.21 28.47
C CYS A 57 -4.31 4.32 29.53
N SER A 58 -5.06 3.36 30.07
CA SER A 58 -4.51 2.30 30.93
C SER A 58 -3.58 1.40 30.13
N ILE A 59 -2.66 0.71 30.81
CA ILE A 59 -1.77 -0.28 30.17
C ILE A 59 -2.61 -1.35 29.46
N ASP A 60 -3.65 -1.88 30.12
CA ASP A 60 -4.54 -2.88 29.53
C ASP A 60 -5.25 -2.36 28.27
N GLY A 61 -5.71 -1.10 28.30
CA GLY A 61 -6.35 -0.47 27.14
C GLY A 61 -5.39 -0.28 25.96
N LEU A 62 -4.12 0.06 26.23
CA LEU A 62 -3.09 0.13 25.19
C LEU A 62 -2.75 -1.25 24.61
N VAL A 63 -2.67 -2.28 25.46
CA VAL A 63 -2.42 -3.66 25.02
C VAL A 63 -3.57 -4.16 24.14
N GLU A 64 -4.81 -3.90 24.53
CA GLU A 64 -5.98 -4.28 23.72
C GLU A 64 -6.00 -3.54 22.37
N PHE A 65 -5.71 -2.23 22.39
CA PHE A 65 -5.60 -1.45 21.16
C PHE A 65 -4.45 -1.94 20.26
N TRP A 66 -3.31 -2.32 20.84
CA TRP A 66 -2.22 -2.94 20.11
C TRP A 66 -2.66 -4.24 19.42
N HIS A 67 -3.43 -5.09 20.11
CA HIS A 67 -3.99 -6.30 19.51
C HIS A 67 -4.92 -5.98 18.34
N PHE A 68 -5.76 -4.96 18.46
CA PHE A 68 -6.59 -4.47 17.36
C PHE A 68 -5.74 -4.02 16.15
N LEU A 69 -4.71 -3.19 16.37
CA LEU A 69 -3.80 -2.75 15.31
C LEU A 69 -3.06 -3.93 14.67
N ASN A 70 -2.64 -4.90 15.48
CA ASN A 70 -1.96 -6.09 15.00
C ASN A 70 -2.87 -6.97 14.13
N GLN A 71 -4.15 -7.09 14.48
CA GLN A 71 -5.13 -7.79 13.64
C GLN A 71 -5.31 -7.08 12.30
N LYS A 72 -5.39 -5.73 12.29
CA LYS A 72 -5.48 -4.94 11.05
C LYS A 72 -4.23 -5.11 10.17
N SER A 73 -3.04 -5.04 10.76
CA SER A 73 -1.75 -5.29 10.10
C SER A 73 -1.70 -6.67 9.44
N ARG A 74 -2.13 -7.70 10.15
CA ARG A 74 -2.20 -9.09 9.64
C ARG A 74 -3.18 -9.27 8.49
N ASN A 75 -4.15 -8.39 8.29
CA ASN A 75 -5.06 -8.48 7.15
C ASN A 75 -4.48 -7.84 5.88
N VAL A 76 -3.50 -6.96 6.02
CA VAL A 76 -2.80 -6.31 4.89
C VAL A 76 -1.68 -7.21 4.37
N LYS A 77 -0.85 -7.75 5.27
CA LYS A 77 0.37 -8.50 4.93
C LYS A 77 0.16 -9.71 3.98
N PRO A 78 -0.83 -10.60 4.20
CA PRO A 78 -1.07 -11.75 3.31
C PRO A 78 -1.44 -11.33 1.89
N LYS A 79 -2.10 -10.18 1.72
CA LYS A 79 -2.48 -9.68 0.40
C LYS A 79 -1.26 -9.18 -0.37
N TYR A 80 -0.39 -8.41 0.29
CA TYR A 80 0.85 -7.94 -0.30
C TYR A 80 1.76 -9.10 -0.72
N GLU A 81 1.99 -10.07 0.18
CA GLU A 81 2.82 -11.24 -0.11
C GLU A 81 2.26 -12.06 -1.29
N TYR A 82 0.93 -12.25 -1.33
CA TYR A 82 0.26 -12.93 -2.45
C TYR A 82 0.52 -12.23 -3.78
N TRP A 83 0.31 -10.91 -3.85
CA TRP A 83 0.53 -10.17 -5.10
C TRP A 83 2.00 -10.15 -5.52
N THR A 84 2.92 -10.04 -4.57
CA THR A 84 4.37 -10.08 -4.83
C THR A 84 4.80 -11.40 -5.48
N LEU A 85 4.08 -12.49 -5.24
CA LEU A 85 4.30 -13.79 -5.89
C LEU A 85 3.56 -13.94 -7.23
N CYS A 86 2.33 -13.45 -7.32
CA CYS A 86 1.51 -13.59 -8.53
C CYS A 86 2.06 -12.78 -9.71
N ILE A 87 2.67 -11.61 -9.47
CA ILE A 87 3.15 -10.72 -10.54
C ILE A 87 4.31 -11.32 -11.33
N PRO A 88 5.40 -11.83 -10.71
CA PRO A 88 6.46 -12.50 -11.46
C PRO A 88 5.93 -13.68 -12.29
N VAL A 89 4.99 -14.44 -11.75
CA VAL A 89 4.38 -15.57 -12.45
C VAL A 89 3.56 -15.08 -13.65
N GLY A 90 2.71 -14.08 -13.47
CA GLY A 90 1.94 -13.46 -14.54
C GLY A 90 2.84 -12.89 -15.64
N LEU A 91 3.86 -12.11 -15.26
CA LEU A 91 4.85 -11.55 -16.18
C LEU A 91 5.57 -12.64 -16.97
N THR A 92 5.96 -13.74 -16.33
CA THR A 92 6.63 -14.87 -17.00
C THR A 92 5.72 -15.51 -18.04
N LEU A 93 4.45 -15.76 -17.70
CA LEU A 93 3.48 -16.31 -18.65
C LEU A 93 3.27 -15.38 -19.85
N ILE A 94 3.21 -14.08 -19.59
CA ILE A 94 3.00 -13.07 -20.64
C ILE A 94 4.23 -12.95 -21.56
N VAL A 95 5.44 -12.95 -21.00
CA VAL A 95 6.67 -12.94 -21.79
C VAL A 95 6.76 -14.18 -22.67
N ASN A 96 6.39 -15.35 -22.15
CA ASN A 96 6.33 -16.59 -22.94
C ASN A 96 5.31 -16.48 -24.08
N GLU A 97 4.11 -15.97 -23.81
CA GLU A 97 3.07 -15.79 -24.84
C GLU A 97 3.51 -14.81 -25.93
N ILE A 98 4.17 -13.70 -25.55
CA ILE A 98 4.76 -12.73 -26.47
C ILE A 98 5.86 -13.38 -27.33
N PHE A 99 6.73 -14.18 -26.71
CA PHE A 99 7.80 -14.88 -27.40
C PHE A 99 7.25 -15.87 -28.43
N ASP A 100 6.24 -16.67 -28.05
CA ASP A 100 5.57 -17.61 -28.94
C ASP A 100 4.84 -16.91 -30.09
N LEU A 101 4.18 -15.78 -29.82
CA LEU A 101 3.59 -14.94 -30.87
C LEU A 101 4.67 -14.42 -31.83
N THR A 102 5.81 -13.96 -31.31
CA THR A 102 6.93 -13.47 -32.12
C THR A 102 7.50 -14.55 -33.02
N LEU A 103 7.67 -15.78 -32.51
CA LEU A 103 8.10 -16.94 -33.29
C LEU A 103 7.10 -17.28 -34.41
N LYS A 104 5.80 -17.34 -34.08
CA LYS A 104 4.73 -17.60 -35.07
C LYS A 104 4.71 -16.54 -36.18
N PHE A 105 4.94 -15.27 -35.87
CA PHE A 105 5.05 -14.22 -36.89
C PHE A 105 6.33 -14.31 -37.71
N SER A 106 7.43 -14.80 -37.14
CA SER A 106 8.70 -14.99 -37.86
C SER A 106 8.65 -16.11 -38.91
N ASP A 107 7.82 -17.13 -38.69
CA ASP A 107 7.62 -18.27 -39.61
C ASP A 107 6.66 -17.96 -40.77
N ILE A 108 5.91 -16.86 -40.71
CA ILE A 108 5.10 -16.40 -41.83
C ILE A 108 6.07 -15.99 -42.95
N LYS A 109 5.90 -16.51 -44.17
CA LYS A 109 6.63 -16.02 -45.35
C LYS A 109 6.22 -14.58 -45.64
N ILE A 110 6.94 -13.63 -45.04
CA ILE A 110 6.72 -12.20 -45.22
C ILE A 110 7.30 -11.81 -46.58
N ASN A 111 6.44 -11.76 -47.60
CA ASN A 111 6.83 -11.39 -48.96
C ASN A 111 6.75 -9.87 -49.20
N CYS A 112 6.01 -9.12 -48.37
CA CYS A 112 5.77 -7.69 -48.56
C CYS A 112 6.04 -6.85 -47.29
N LEU A 113 6.43 -5.60 -47.50
CA LEU A 113 6.74 -4.62 -46.44
C LEU A 113 5.51 -4.24 -45.61
N SER A 114 4.30 -4.40 -46.18
CA SER A 114 3.00 -4.20 -45.53
C SER A 114 2.76 -5.17 -44.38
N ASP A 115 3.17 -6.43 -44.51
CA ASP A 115 2.85 -7.48 -43.53
C ASP A 115 3.67 -7.29 -42.24
N LYS A 116 4.90 -6.76 -42.37
CA LYS A 116 5.74 -6.36 -41.22
C LYS A 116 5.11 -5.22 -40.42
N ILE A 117 4.53 -4.25 -41.12
CA ILE A 117 3.87 -3.10 -40.50
C ILE A 117 2.62 -3.57 -39.75
N ILE A 118 1.81 -4.45 -40.35
CA ILE A 118 0.60 -4.99 -39.71
C ILE A 118 0.96 -5.79 -38.45
N ALA A 119 1.95 -6.69 -38.52
CA ALA A 119 2.40 -7.47 -37.36
C ALA A 119 2.92 -6.57 -36.23
N PHE A 120 3.68 -5.52 -36.56
CA PHE A 120 4.16 -4.55 -35.58
C PHE A 120 3.01 -3.77 -34.92
N VAL A 121 2.00 -3.35 -35.69
CA VAL A 121 0.83 -2.65 -35.13
C VAL A 121 0.04 -3.56 -34.19
N VAL A 122 -0.20 -4.81 -34.57
CA VAL A 122 -0.89 -5.79 -33.70
C VAL A 122 -0.09 -6.02 -32.40
N TYR A 123 1.23 -6.17 -32.50
CA TYR A 123 2.10 -6.29 -31.34
C TYR A 123 2.00 -5.06 -30.41
N MET A 124 2.04 -3.85 -30.96
CA MET A 124 1.93 -2.62 -30.17
C MET A 124 0.56 -2.50 -29.47
N ILE A 125 -0.53 -2.95 -30.12
CA ILE A 125 -1.87 -2.98 -29.52
C ILE A 125 -1.90 -3.97 -28.33
N VAL A 126 -1.31 -5.16 -28.48
CA VAL A 126 -1.24 -6.16 -27.40
C VAL A 126 -0.45 -5.61 -26.21
N VAL A 127 0.70 -5.00 -26.45
CA VAL A 127 1.53 -4.38 -25.39
C VAL A 127 0.80 -3.22 -24.72
N ALA A 128 0.09 -2.37 -25.47
CA ALA A 128 -0.64 -1.25 -24.91
C ALA A 128 -1.77 -1.68 -23.96
N ASN A 129 -2.60 -2.65 -24.38
CA ASN A 129 -3.64 -3.24 -23.52
C ASN A 129 -3.03 -3.88 -22.26
N PHE A 130 -1.85 -4.50 -22.38
CA PHE A 130 -1.17 -5.10 -21.25
C PHE A 130 -0.68 -4.06 -20.23
N CYS A 131 -0.04 -2.98 -20.70
CA CYS A 131 0.42 -1.88 -19.84
C CYS A 131 -0.74 -1.23 -19.07
N GLU A 132 -1.91 -1.10 -19.70
CA GLU A 132 -3.10 -0.53 -19.07
C GLU A 132 -3.61 -1.40 -17.91
N ASN A 133 -3.71 -2.72 -18.11
CA ASN A 133 -4.10 -3.66 -17.05
C ASN A 133 -3.09 -3.71 -15.90
N CYS A 134 -1.79 -3.54 -16.18
CA CYS A 134 -0.77 -3.56 -15.15
C CYS A 134 -0.81 -2.33 -14.23
N ASN A 135 -1.16 -1.15 -14.75
CA ASN A 135 -1.10 0.09 -13.97
C ASN A 135 -2.02 0.06 -12.75
N ASP A 136 -3.23 -0.48 -12.89
CA ASP A 136 -4.20 -0.60 -11.79
C ASP A 136 -3.71 -1.57 -10.70
N ASP A 137 -3.06 -2.67 -11.10
CA ASP A 137 -2.48 -3.64 -10.17
C ASP A 137 -1.28 -3.05 -9.41
N TYR A 138 -0.43 -2.26 -10.08
CA TYR A 138 0.72 -1.61 -9.44
C TYR A 138 0.33 -0.54 -8.42
N GLU A 139 -0.70 0.26 -8.69
CA GLU A 139 -1.21 1.24 -7.72
C GLU A 139 -1.75 0.52 -6.46
N SER A 140 -2.50 -0.56 -6.64
CA SER A 140 -3.04 -1.37 -5.54
C SER A 140 -1.95 -1.96 -4.63
N LEU A 141 -0.81 -2.35 -5.20
CA LEU A 141 0.34 -2.88 -4.46
C LEU A 141 1.04 -1.86 -3.60
N PHE A 142 1.33 -0.69 -4.17
CA PHE A 142 1.98 0.39 -3.45
C PHE A 142 1.11 0.85 -2.29
N ASP A 143 -0.21 0.94 -2.51
CA ASP A 143 -1.16 1.27 -1.46
C ASP A 143 -1.19 0.22 -0.33
N GLN A 144 -1.08 -1.08 -0.67
CA GLN A 144 -1.00 -2.15 0.33
C GLN A 144 0.33 -2.17 1.10
N TYR A 145 1.44 -1.87 0.43
CA TYR A 145 2.74 -1.74 1.07
C TYR A 145 2.74 -0.57 2.07
N ASP A 146 2.25 0.59 1.64
CA ASP A 146 2.14 1.78 2.49
C ASP A 146 1.22 1.53 3.70
N ASP A 147 0.14 0.77 3.51
CA ASP A 147 -0.72 0.31 4.60
C ASP A 147 0.03 -0.60 5.60
N SER A 148 0.93 -1.46 5.12
CA SER A 148 1.73 -2.32 5.99
C SER A 148 2.69 -1.49 6.85
N CYS A 149 3.44 -0.57 6.22
CA CYS A 149 4.35 0.34 6.92
C CYS A 149 3.60 1.21 7.95
N PHE A 150 2.44 1.74 7.59
CA PHE A 150 1.58 2.50 8.50
C PHE A 150 1.31 1.73 9.80
N TYR A 151 0.86 0.47 9.71
CA TYR A 151 0.55 -0.30 10.91
C TYR A 151 1.80 -0.71 11.70
N GLU A 152 2.94 -0.94 11.05
CA GLU A 152 4.19 -1.25 11.72
C GLU A 152 4.68 -0.06 12.56
N ASP A 153 4.72 1.13 11.98
CA ASP A 153 5.14 2.35 12.67
C ASP A 153 4.17 2.70 13.81
N TYR A 154 2.85 2.62 13.56
CA TYR A 154 1.85 2.93 14.59
C TYR A 154 1.98 2.00 15.80
N LYS A 155 2.16 0.69 15.56
CA LYS A 155 2.36 -0.28 16.65
C LYS A 155 3.63 0.02 17.43
N ALA A 156 4.73 0.38 16.76
CA ALA A 156 5.97 0.74 17.44
C ALA A 156 5.79 1.91 18.41
N ILE A 157 4.96 2.90 18.06
CA ILE A 157 4.60 4.01 18.95
C ILE A 157 3.81 3.49 20.15
N ILE A 158 2.78 2.66 19.93
CA ILE A 158 1.99 2.09 21.02
C ILE A 158 2.85 1.20 21.94
N ASP A 159 3.79 0.44 21.40
CA ASP A 159 4.74 -0.38 22.16
C ASP A 159 5.64 0.48 23.07
N ASP A 160 6.16 1.60 22.56
CA ASP A 160 6.92 2.57 23.36
C ASP A 160 6.08 3.17 24.50
N LEU A 161 4.81 3.50 24.24
CA LEU A 161 3.89 3.99 25.27
C LEU A 161 3.63 2.94 26.37
N ILE A 162 3.47 1.67 25.99
CA ILE A 162 3.30 0.56 26.94
C ILE A 162 4.56 0.41 27.78
N GLU A 163 5.75 0.44 27.16
CA GLU A 163 7.03 0.29 27.85
C GLU A 163 7.27 1.44 28.84
N LYS A 164 7.04 2.69 28.41
CA LYS A 164 7.12 3.88 29.27
C LYS A 164 6.23 3.77 30.50
N LYS A 165 4.99 3.30 30.35
CA LYS A 165 4.06 3.13 31.48
C LYS A 165 4.45 2.01 32.42
N LYS A 166 4.96 0.89 31.89
CA LYS A 166 5.48 -0.21 32.72
C LYS A 166 6.63 0.27 33.60
N LYS A 167 7.61 0.97 33.01
CA LYS A 167 8.74 1.55 33.75
C LYS A 167 8.33 2.59 34.79
N ALA A 168 7.26 3.34 34.55
CA ALA A 168 6.73 4.31 35.51
C ALA A 168 5.93 3.67 36.67
N SER A 169 5.57 2.38 36.54
CA SER A 169 4.81 1.63 37.55
C SER A 169 5.69 0.73 38.42
N GLU A 170 7.00 0.64 38.11
CA GLU A 170 8.06 0.01 38.90
C GLU A 170 8.65 0.99 39.92
#